data_AF-A0A451C1L4-F1
#
_entry.id   AF-A0A451C1L4-F1
#
_cell.length_a   1.000
_cell.length_b   1.000
_cell.length_c   1.000
_cell.angle_alpha   90.00
_cell.angle_beta   90.00
_cell.angle_gamma   90.00
#
_symmetry.space_group_name_H-M   'P 1'
#
loop_
_entity.id
_entity.type
_entity.pdbx_description
1 polymer ?
#
loop_
_entity_poly.entity_id
_entity_poly.type
_entity_poly.pdbx_seq_one_letter_code
_entity_poly.pdbx_strand_id
1 'polypeptide(L)'
;MLEDDIFGQWLDTEAERVLIRLKNNEPITQDDKLIIVIKGQTNHIRHLDVDLRQEMIALRQDMDRRFEQVDKRIEQVDKRFEQIDKRFESNNEEIKQLYRAINAQTWKMISAVGLIVLLGKLIERF
;
A
#
# COMPACT_ATOMS: atom_id res chain seq x y z
N MET A 1 5.01 -6.98 35.01
CA MET A 1 3.71 -6.65 35.63
C MET A 1 3.68 -7.27 37.02
N LEU A 2 4.46 -6.72 37.94
CA LEU A 2 4.37 -7.02 39.36
C LEU A 2 4.01 -5.66 39.97
N GLU A 3 2.95 -5.57 40.77
CA GLU A 3 2.36 -4.34 41.37
C GLU A 3 1.31 -3.59 40.52
N ASP A 4 0.16 -4.20 40.25
CA ASP A 4 -0.99 -3.54 39.60
C ASP A 4 -1.61 -2.45 40.51
N ASP A 5 -1.08 -1.22 40.39
CA ASP A 5 -1.64 0.07 40.84
C ASP A 5 -1.51 0.45 42.33
N ILE A 6 -0.64 -0.21 43.10
CA ILE A 6 -0.41 0.15 44.52
C ILE A 6 0.05 1.61 44.67
N PHE A 7 1.00 2.04 43.83
CA PHE A 7 1.49 3.43 43.84
C PHE A 7 0.40 4.43 43.42
N GLY A 8 -0.43 4.08 42.42
CA GLY A 8 -1.52 4.93 41.98
C GLY A 8 -2.58 5.09 43.06
N GLN A 9 -3.01 3.99 43.67
CA GLN A 9 -3.96 4.01 44.79
C GLN A 9 -3.43 4.80 46.00
N TRP A 10 -2.14 4.63 46.32
CA TRP A 10 -1.49 5.42 47.39
C TRP A 10 -1.44 6.91 47.06
N LEU A 11 -1.00 7.26 45.84
CA LEU A 11 -0.89 8.65 45.40
C LEU A 11 -2.27 9.33 45.35
N ASP A 12 -3.31 8.59 44.97
CA ASP A 12 -4.69 9.06 44.92
C ASP A 12 -5.22 9.33 46.33
N THR A 13 -5.00 8.39 47.26
CA THR A 13 -5.36 8.53 48.67
C THR A 13 -4.66 9.73 49.33
N GLU A 14 -3.37 9.89 49.07
CA GLU A 14 -2.56 10.97 49.64
C GLU A 14 -2.94 12.33 49.03
N ALA A 15 -3.21 12.38 47.72
CA ALA A 15 -3.71 13.59 47.07
C ALA A 15 -5.07 14.03 47.64
N GLU A 16 -5.97 13.09 47.95
CA GLU A 16 -7.23 13.39 48.64
C GLU A 16 -6.99 13.95 50.04
N ARG A 17 -6.06 13.38 50.81
CA ARG A 17 -5.68 13.93 52.12
C ARG A 17 -5.22 15.38 52.00
N VAL A 18 -4.34 15.67 51.06
CA VAL A 18 -3.83 17.03 50.82
C VAL A 18 -4.96 17.98 50.41
N LEU A 19 -5.90 17.53 49.57
CA LEU A 19 -7.06 18.32 49.16
C LEU A 19 -8.00 18.64 50.34
N ILE A 20 -8.17 17.71 51.30
CA ILE A 20 -8.97 17.95 52.50
C ILE A 20 -8.31 19.02 53.38
N ARG A 21 -6.99 18.94 53.59
CA ARG A 21 -6.23 19.95 54.36
C ARG A 21 -6.34 21.34 53.72
N LEU A 22 -6.23 21.40 52.39
CA LEU A 22 -6.47 22.60 51.58
C LEU A 22 -7.86 23.19 51.83
N LYS A 23 -8.92 22.37 51.79
CA LYS A 23 -10.30 22.80 52.03
C LYS A 23 -10.52 23.31 53.46
N ASN A 24 -9.78 22.77 54.42
CA ASN A 24 -9.85 23.16 55.82
C ASN A 24 -8.92 24.34 56.18
N ASN A 25 -8.26 24.97 55.19
CA ASN A 25 -7.32 26.07 55.39
C ASN A 25 -6.10 25.70 56.27
N GLU A 26 -5.73 24.42 56.31
CA GLU A 26 -4.55 23.97 57.05
C GLU A 26 -3.24 24.29 56.29
N PRO A 27 -2.13 24.55 57.00
CA PRO A 27 -0.83 24.78 56.36
C PRO A 27 -0.39 23.54 55.56
N ILE A 28 0.05 23.73 54.31
CA ILE A 28 0.54 22.68 53.43
C ILE A 28 2.04 22.47 53.62
N THR A 29 2.47 21.23 53.81
CA THR A 29 3.89 20.87 53.94
C THR A 29 4.60 20.83 52.59
N GLN A 30 5.93 20.71 52.59
CA GLN A 30 6.69 20.53 51.36
C GLN A 30 6.34 19.19 50.66
N ASP A 31 6.10 18.13 51.44
CA ASP A 31 5.71 16.82 50.94
C ASP A 31 4.32 16.85 50.29
N ASP A 32 3.36 17.58 50.89
CA ASP A 32 2.03 17.76 50.30
C ASP A 32 2.10 18.43 48.92
N LYS A 33 3.01 19.40 48.73
CA LYS A 33 3.25 20.03 47.42
C LYS A 33 3.83 19.04 46.41
N LEU A 34 4.73 18.17 46.85
CA LEU A 34 5.31 17.12 46.01
C LEU A 34 4.22 16.14 45.54
N ILE A 35 3.31 15.74 46.43
CA ILE A 35 2.16 14.89 46.09
C ILE A 35 1.29 15.52 45.01
N ILE A 36 0.96 16.81 45.13
CA ILE A 36 0.17 17.52 44.12
C ILE A 36 0.89 17.51 42.76
N VAL A 37 2.20 17.79 42.74
CA VAL A 37 3.00 17.79 41.52
C VAL A 37 3.02 16.41 40.87
N ILE A 38 3.31 15.36 41.64
CA ILE A 38 3.35 13.98 41.14
C ILE A 38 1.97 13.57 40.62
N LYS A 39 0.89 13.84 41.36
CA LYS A 39 -0.49 13.56 40.91
C LYS A 39 -0.81 14.28 39.61
N GLY A 40 -0.43 15.55 39.48
CA GLY A 40 -0.57 16.32 38.25
C GLY A 40 0.19 15.69 37.09
N GLN A 41 1.45 15.29 37.31
CA GLN A 41 2.28 14.63 36.30
C GLN A 41 1.74 13.25 35.91
N THR A 42 1.30 12.43 36.85
CA THR A 42 0.72 11.12 36.57
C THR A 42 -0.56 11.25 35.74
N ASN A 43 -1.43 12.20 36.07
CA ASN A 43 -2.61 12.49 35.26
C ASN A 43 -2.23 13.00 33.87
N HIS A 44 -1.20 13.86 33.77
CA HIS A 44 -0.68 14.33 32.50
C HIS A 44 -0.09 13.17 31.67
N ILE A 45 0.62 12.23 32.26
CA ILE A 45 1.15 11.08 31.50
C ILE A 45 0.01 10.14 31.04
N ARG A 46 -1.01 9.94 31.89
CA ARG A 46 -2.18 9.12 31.54
C ARG A 46 -2.96 9.67 30.35
N HIS A 47 -3.24 10.99 30.29
CA HIS A 47 -3.95 11.53 29.13
C HIS A 47 -3.10 11.45 27.85
N LEU A 48 -1.78 11.71 27.92
CA LEU A 48 -0.89 11.54 26.77
C LEU A 48 -0.89 10.11 26.24
N ASP A 49 -0.86 9.09 27.11
CA ASP A 49 -0.92 7.69 26.68
C ASP A 49 -2.23 7.38 25.94
N VAL A 50 -3.36 7.88 26.45
CA VAL A 50 -4.66 7.72 25.79
C VAL A 50 -4.70 8.41 24.44
N ASP A 51 -4.26 9.67 24.36
CA ASP A 51 -4.25 10.45 23.13
C ASP A 51 -3.34 9.81 22.07
N LEU A 52 -2.14 9.38 22.47
CA LEU A 52 -1.21 8.67 21.59
C LEU A 52 -1.79 7.36 21.08
N ARG A 53 -2.44 6.56 21.93
CA ARG A 53 -3.12 5.33 21.50
C ARG A 53 -4.21 5.63 20.49
N GLN A 54 -4.98 6.70 20.71
CA GLN A 54 -6.07 7.09 19.83
C GLN A 54 -5.54 7.56 18.46
N GLU A 55 -4.46 8.35 18.44
CA GLU A 55 -3.78 8.76 17.21
C GLU A 55 -3.19 7.55 16.47
N MET A 56 -2.59 6.59 17.18
CA MET A 56 -2.08 5.36 16.57
C MET A 56 -3.20 4.53 15.95
N ILE A 57 -4.36 4.42 16.61
CA ILE A 57 -5.54 3.75 16.05
C ILE A 57 -6.03 4.47 14.80
N ALA A 58 -6.16 5.80 14.86
CA ALA A 58 -6.61 6.60 13.72
C ALA A 58 -5.66 6.48 12.53
N LEU A 59 -4.34 6.55 12.78
CA LEU A 59 -3.31 6.37 11.76
C LEU A 59 -3.38 4.99 11.13
N ARG A 60 -3.56 3.94 11.94
CA ARG A 60 -3.72 2.57 11.45
C ARG A 60 -4.95 2.45 10.54
N GLN A 61 -6.09 3.00 10.94
CA GLN A 61 -7.30 2.99 10.13
C GLN A 61 -7.14 3.77 8.82
N ASP A 62 -6.43 4.91 8.83
CA ASP A 62 -6.12 5.64 7.60
C ASP A 62 -5.20 4.84 6.67
N MET A 63 -4.16 4.21 7.23
CA MET A 63 -3.29 3.31 6.46
C MET A 63 -4.08 2.17 5.83
N ASP A 64 -4.94 1.48 6.58
CA ASP A 64 -5.76 0.38 6.06
C ASP A 64 -6.63 0.85 4.88
N ARG A 65 -7.28 2.01 4.99
CA ARG A 65 -8.06 2.60 3.87
C ARG A 65 -7.20 2.92 2.66
N ARG A 66 -5.99 3.45 2.87
CA ARG A 66 -5.06 3.74 1.77
C ARG A 66 -4.55 2.48 1.10
N PHE A 67 -4.30 1.41 1.85
CA PHE A 67 -3.92 0.11 1.29
C PHE A 67 -5.07 -0.48 0.47
N GLU A 68 -6.31 -0.44 0.94
CA GLU A 68 -7.47 -0.89 0.14
C GLU A 68 -7.61 -0.11 -1.18
N GLN A 69 -7.30 1.20 -1.18
CA GLN A 69 -7.28 1.98 -2.42
C GLN A 69 -6.16 1.55 -3.36
N VAL A 70 -4.99 1.20 -2.83
CA VAL A 70 -3.87 0.67 -3.61
C VAL A 70 -4.25 -0.67 -4.23
N ASP A 71 -4.85 -1.58 -3.46
CA ASP A 71 -5.29 -2.89 -3.95
C ASP A 71 -6.27 -2.75 -5.13
N LYS A 72 -7.26 -1.86 -5.00
CA LYS A 72 -8.21 -1.56 -6.10
C LYS A 72 -7.51 -1.04 -7.36
N ARG A 73 -6.45 -0.24 -7.21
CA ARG A 73 -5.67 0.26 -8.36
C ARG A 73 -4.83 -0.84 -8.99
N ILE A 74 -4.27 -1.74 -8.18
CA ILE A 74 -3.54 -2.92 -8.68
C ILE A 74 -4.48 -3.81 -9.49
N GLU A 75 -5.67 -4.13 -8.99
CA GLU A 75 -6.66 -4.92 -9.74
C GLU A 75 -7.04 -4.28 -11.09
N GLN A 76 -7.15 -2.94 -11.13
CA GLN A 76 -7.39 -2.21 -12.38
C GLN A 76 -6.21 -2.31 -13.35
N VAL A 77 -4.98 -2.28 -12.84
CA VAL A 77 -3.77 -2.45 -13.63
C VAL A 77 -3.71 -3.87 -14.21
N ASP A 78 -4.00 -4.89 -13.41
CA ASP A 78 -4.03 -6.29 -13.87
C ASP A 78 -5.03 -6.48 -15.01
N LYS A 79 -6.26 -5.95 -14.88
CA LYS A 79 -7.27 -6.00 -15.96
C LYS A 79 -6.80 -5.32 -17.25
N ARG A 80 -6.02 -4.24 -17.14
CA ARG A 80 -5.44 -3.56 -18.32
C ARG A 80 -4.33 -4.39 -18.94
N PHE A 81 -3.50 -5.06 -18.14
CA PHE A 81 -2.48 -5.96 -18.65
C PHE A 81 -3.09 -7.17 -19.36
N GLU A 82 -4.14 -7.78 -18.82
CA GLU A 82 -4.87 -8.86 -19.52
C GLU A 82 -5.41 -8.41 -20.88
N GLN A 83 -5.91 -7.17 -21.00
CA GLN A 83 -6.36 -6.62 -22.28
C GLN A 83 -5.20 -6.38 -23.25
N ILE A 84 -4.04 -5.96 -22.73
CA ILE A 84 -2.83 -5.79 -23.52
C ILE A 84 -2.35 -7.14 -24.04
N ASP A 85 -2.32 -8.17 -23.21
CA ASP A 85 -1.91 -9.53 -23.61
C ASP A 85 -2.78 -10.08 -24.73
N LYS A 86 -4.11 -9.94 -24.62
CA LYS A 86 -5.05 -10.32 -25.71
C LYS A 86 -4.78 -9.59 -27.01
N ARG A 87 -4.45 -8.30 -26.96
CA ARG A 87 -4.10 -7.52 -28.16
C ARG A 87 -2.77 -7.98 -28.76
N PHE A 88 -1.78 -8.29 -27.92
CA PHE A 88 -0.51 -8.85 -28.38
C PHE A 88 -0.69 -10.21 -29.06
N GLU A 89 -1.52 -11.09 -28.49
CA GLU A 89 -1.87 -12.38 -29.11
C GLU A 89 -2.51 -12.18 -30.48
N SER A 90 -3.52 -11.30 -30.59
CA SER A 90 -4.17 -10.97 -31.87
C SER A 90 -3.17 -10.45 -32.91
N ASN A 91 -2.32 -9.49 -32.51
CA ASN A 91 -1.30 -8.93 -33.39
C ASN A 91 -0.30 -10.01 -33.85
N ASN A 92 0.08 -10.92 -32.96
CA ASN A 92 1.00 -12.01 -33.30
C ASN A 92 0.39 -12.98 -34.32
N GLU A 93 -0.90 -13.29 -34.20
CA GLU A 93 -1.61 -14.10 -35.20
C GLU A 93 -1.75 -13.39 -36.55
N GLU A 94 -2.06 -12.10 -36.56
CA GLU A 94 -2.09 -11.28 -37.79
C GLU A 94 -0.71 -11.27 -38.47
N ILE A 95 0.36 -11.10 -37.70
CA ILE A 95 1.73 -11.15 -38.22
C ILE A 95 2.05 -12.54 -38.81
N LYS A 96 1.68 -13.63 -38.14
CA LYS A 96 1.87 -14.99 -38.68
C LYS A 96 1.12 -15.18 -40.00
N GLN A 97 -0.11 -14.67 -40.09
CA GLN A 97 -0.89 -14.72 -41.33
C GLN A 97 -0.22 -13.93 -42.45
N LEU A 98 0.29 -12.73 -42.15
CA LEU A 98 1.03 -11.91 -43.11
C LEU A 98 2.28 -12.63 -43.62
N TYR A 99 3.07 -13.24 -42.73
CA TYR A 99 4.24 -14.04 -43.12
C TYR A 99 3.87 -15.18 -44.09
N ARG A 100 2.79 -15.91 -43.80
CA ARG A 100 2.31 -16.99 -44.68
C ARG A 100 1.89 -16.46 -46.05
N ALA A 101 1.13 -15.35 -46.08
CA ALA A 101 0.66 -14.73 -47.31
C ALA A 101 1.83 -14.24 -48.18
N ILE A 102 2.80 -13.54 -47.58
CA ILE A 102 4.00 -13.05 -48.27
C ILE A 102 4.82 -14.23 -48.81
N ASN A 103 5.03 -15.27 -48.00
CA ASN A 103 5.80 -16.44 -48.44
C ASN A 103 5.12 -17.12 -49.64
N ALA A 104 3.80 -17.32 -49.59
CA ALA A 104 3.04 -17.89 -50.71
C ALA A 104 3.13 -17.02 -51.98
N GLN A 105 3.05 -15.68 -51.85
CA GLN A 105 3.25 -14.77 -52.98
C GLN A 105 4.69 -14.83 -53.53
N THR A 106 5.68 -14.96 -52.66
CA THR A 106 7.10 -15.08 -53.05
C THR A 106 7.33 -16.34 -53.87
N TRP A 107 6.79 -17.50 -53.45
CA TRP A 107 6.88 -18.74 -54.23
C TRP A 107 6.20 -18.62 -55.61
N LYS A 108 5.06 -17.93 -55.69
CA LYS A 108 4.39 -17.66 -56.97
C LYS A 108 5.26 -16.81 -57.90
N MET A 109 5.87 -15.73 -57.39
CA MET A 109 6.78 -14.90 -58.18
C MET A 109 8.01 -15.67 -58.65
N ILE A 110 8.64 -16.46 -57.78
CA ILE A 110 9.78 -17.31 -58.15
C ILE A 110 9.40 -18.26 -59.29
N SER A 111 8.22 -18.89 -59.20
CA SER A 111 7.75 -19.79 -60.26
C SER A 111 7.51 -19.07 -61.59
N ALA A 112 6.90 -17.88 -61.57
CA ALA A 112 6.66 -17.08 -62.77
C ALA A 112 7.97 -16.60 -63.42
N VAL A 113 8.92 -16.11 -62.63
CA VAL A 113 10.24 -15.70 -63.11
C VAL A 113 10.98 -16.90 -63.72
N GLY A 114 10.94 -18.06 -63.06
CA GLY A 114 11.55 -19.29 -63.59
C GLY A 114 10.98 -19.70 -64.95
N LEU A 115 9.65 -19.62 -65.13
CA LEU A 115 9.00 -19.89 -66.41
C LEU A 115 9.45 -18.91 -67.50
N ILE A 116 9.54 -17.60 -67.19
CA ILE A 116 9.99 -16.58 -68.13
C ILE A 116 11.43 -16.86 -68.60
N VAL A 117 12.33 -17.22 -67.67
CA VAL A 117 13.73 -17.54 -68.00
C VAL A 117 13.82 -18.80 -68.89
N LEU A 118 13.03 -19.84 -68.60
CA LEU A 118 13.00 -21.06 -69.42
C LEU A 118 12.48 -20.79 -70.84
N LEU A 119 11.44 -19.97 -70.98
CA LEU A 119 10.91 -19.57 -72.28
C LEU A 119 11.93 -18.77 -73.10
N GLY A 120 12.63 -17.81 -72.48
CA GLY A 120 13.71 -17.06 -73.13
C GLY A 120 14.82 -17.98 -73.66
N LYS A 121 15.26 -18.95 -72.84
CA LYS A 121 16.27 -19.94 -73.24
C LYS A 121 15.81 -20.86 -74.37
N LEU A 122 14.51 -21.15 -74.48
CA LEU A 122 13.96 -21.96 -75.57
C LEU A 122 14.01 -21.19 -76.89
N ILE A 123 13.68 -19.89 -76.88
CA ILE A 123 13.72 -19.01 -78.06
C ILE A 123 15.16 -18.89 -78.60
N GLU A 124 16.17 -18.77 -77.74
CA GLU A 124 17.58 -18.71 -78.16
C GLU A 124 18.11 -19.99 -78.82
N ARG A 125 17.42 -21.12 -78.62
CA ARG A 125 17.84 -22.44 -79.11
C ARG A 125 17.22 -22.84 -80.45
N PHE A 126 16.26 -22.06 -80.95
CA PHE A 126 15.66 -22.16 -82.29
C PHE A 126 16.35 -21.17 -83.24
#